data_AF-A0A924G201-F1
#
_entry.id   AF-A0A924G201-F1
#
_cell.length_a   1.000
_cell.length_b   1.000
_cell.length_c   1.000
_cell.angle_alpha   90.00
_cell.angle_beta   90.00
_cell.angle_gamma   90.00
#
_symmetry.space_group_name_H-M   'P 1'
#
loop_
_entity.id
_entity.type
_entity.pdbx_description
1 polymer ?
#
loop_
_entity_poly.entity_id
_entity_poly.type
_entity_poly.pdbx_seq_one_letter_code
_entity_poly.pdbx_strand_id
1 'polypeptide(L)'
;VINGFMIQGGDPTSKNADSTAQLGSGSLPGERIPAEIRSNIIHKKGSLAAARDGNAEKASSNCQFYIVQGKKTDTAQLKQIEQSVKASNPKFNYSKTQKEIYQRIGGTPFLDQNYTVFGEVITGLNVLDKIAASQTRPGDRPTKDVRMKLRLLN
;
A
#
# COMPACT_ATOMS: atom_id res chain seq x y z
N VAL A 1 5.28 6.88 6.26
CA VAL A 1 4.45 6.14 7.22
C VAL A 1 3.23 6.97 7.49
N ILE A 2 2.05 6.50 7.09
CA ILE A 2 0.81 7.27 7.22
C ILE A 2 -0.16 6.43 8.04
N ASN A 3 -0.41 6.85 9.29
CA ASN A 3 -1.32 6.14 10.19
C ASN A 3 -2.75 6.15 9.64
N GLY A 4 -3.40 4.99 9.63
CA GLY A 4 -4.69 4.73 9.00
C GLY A 4 -4.62 4.44 7.50
N PHE A 5 -3.42 4.35 6.90
CA PHE A 5 -3.26 4.16 5.45
C PHE A 5 -2.22 3.07 5.12
N MET A 6 -0.92 3.36 5.20
CA MET A 6 0.14 2.40 4.84
C MET A 6 1.51 2.75 5.43
N ILE A 7 2.42 1.78 5.40
CA ILE A 7 3.85 1.99 5.61
C ILE A 7 4.58 1.69 4.30
N GLN A 8 5.44 2.61 3.84
CA GLN A 8 6.14 2.51 2.56
C GLN A 8 7.65 2.36 2.79
N GLY A 9 8.29 1.57 1.94
CA GLY A 9 9.73 1.34 1.92
C GLY A 9 10.23 1.00 0.52
N GLY A 10 11.48 0.56 0.43
CA GLY A 10 12.10 0.14 -0.84
C GLY A 10 12.78 1.26 -1.63
N ASP A 11 12.82 2.48 -1.11
CA ASP A 11 13.63 3.56 -1.72
C ASP A 11 15.14 3.28 -1.51
N PRO A 12 15.94 3.10 -2.58
CA PRO A 12 17.36 2.81 -2.46
C PRO A 12 18.17 3.94 -1.81
N THR A 13 17.71 5.19 -1.91
CA THR A 13 18.36 6.35 -1.29
C THR A 13 18.25 6.34 0.23
N SER A 14 17.27 5.61 0.79
CA SER A 14 17.05 5.52 2.23
C SER A 14 18.11 4.71 3.00
N LYS A 15 18.93 3.90 2.31
CA LYS A 15 19.87 2.94 2.93
C LYS A 15 20.80 3.59 3.95
N ASN A 16 21.38 4.74 3.62
CA ASN A 16 22.30 5.48 4.47
C ASN A 16 21.87 6.94 4.68
N ALA A 17 20.61 7.25 4.36
CA ALA A 17 20.08 8.60 4.49
C ALA A 17 20.08 9.05 5.95
N ASP A 18 20.53 10.28 6.18
CA ASP A 18 20.34 10.94 7.47
C ASP A 18 18.85 11.27 7.69
N SER A 19 18.56 11.80 8.89
CA SER A 19 17.19 12.08 9.32
C SER A 19 16.51 13.24 8.58
N THR A 20 17.28 14.11 7.91
CA THR A 20 16.80 15.29 7.18
C THR A 20 16.49 15.01 5.73
N ALA A 21 17.02 13.93 5.16
CA ALA A 21 16.78 13.57 3.77
C ALA A 21 15.29 13.34 3.47
N GLN A 22 14.83 13.95 2.38
CA GLN A 22 13.54 13.66 1.77
C GLN A 22 13.65 12.34 0.99
N LEU A 23 12.73 11.42 1.26
CA LEU A 23 12.72 10.07 0.69
C LEU A 23 11.37 9.79 0.00
N GLY A 24 11.32 8.73 -0.79
CA GLY A 24 10.13 8.27 -1.50
C GLY A 24 10.19 8.51 -3.01
N SER A 25 11.23 9.19 -3.52
CA SER A 25 11.42 9.47 -4.95
C SER A 25 12.51 8.59 -5.60
N GLY A 26 13.27 7.81 -4.84
CA GLY A 26 14.31 6.96 -5.38
C GLY A 26 13.80 5.80 -6.24
N SER A 27 14.62 5.38 -7.19
CA SER A 27 14.37 4.23 -8.08
C SER A 27 15.68 3.49 -8.32
N LEU A 28 15.60 2.20 -8.68
CA LEU A 28 16.74 1.44 -9.15
C LEU A 28 16.93 1.64 -10.67
N PRO A 29 18.12 1.36 -11.24
CA PRO A 29 18.28 1.24 -12.68
C PRO A 29 17.31 0.22 -13.28
N GLY A 30 16.81 0.51 -14.48
CA GLY A 30 15.87 -0.34 -15.20
C GLY A 30 14.47 0.27 -15.32
N GLU A 31 13.59 -0.46 -16.00
CA GLU A 31 12.24 -0.03 -16.29
C GLU A 31 11.29 -0.22 -15.11
N ARG A 32 10.11 0.38 -15.22
CA ARG A 32 8.98 0.13 -14.32
C ARG A 32 8.43 -1.25 -14.56
N ILE A 33 7.78 -1.79 -13.54
CA ILE A 33 7.15 -3.12 -13.64
C ILE A 33 5.72 -2.92 -14.16
N PRO A 34 5.29 -3.61 -15.24
CA PRO A 34 3.92 -3.53 -15.73
C PRO A 34 2.89 -3.82 -14.62
N ALA A 35 1.71 -3.20 -14.73
CA ALA A 35 0.65 -3.37 -13.74
C ALA A 35 0.03 -4.78 -13.82
N GLU A 36 -0.15 -5.43 -12.66
CA GLU A 36 -0.81 -6.74 -12.53
C GLU A 36 -2.03 -6.59 -11.63
N ILE A 37 -3.08 -5.96 -12.15
CA ILE A 37 -4.27 -5.59 -11.39
C ILE A 37 -5.37 -6.63 -11.60
N ARG A 38 -5.86 -7.23 -10.51
CA ARG A 38 -6.93 -8.23 -10.53
C ARG A 38 -8.04 -7.89 -9.55
N SER A 39 -9.30 -7.96 -9.98
CA SER A 39 -10.46 -7.58 -9.15
C SER A 39 -10.71 -8.46 -7.92
N ASN A 40 -10.11 -9.65 -7.88
CA ASN A 40 -10.17 -10.54 -6.72
C ASN A 40 -9.04 -10.30 -5.71
N ILE A 41 -8.02 -9.50 -6.04
CA ILE A 41 -6.92 -9.15 -5.14
C ILE A 41 -7.10 -7.70 -4.70
N ILE A 42 -7.23 -7.48 -3.39
CA ILE A 42 -7.65 -6.21 -2.81
C ILE A 42 -6.63 -5.66 -1.81
N HIS A 43 -6.68 -4.35 -1.56
CA HIS A 43 -5.85 -3.65 -0.59
C HIS A 43 -6.41 -3.79 0.83
N LYS A 44 -6.63 -5.02 1.30
CA LYS A 44 -6.97 -5.29 2.71
C LYS A 44 -5.79 -4.98 3.63
N LYS A 45 -6.04 -4.77 4.93
CA LYS A 45 -4.96 -4.66 5.93
C LYS A 45 -4.03 -5.87 5.84
N GLY A 46 -2.73 -5.61 5.79
CA GLY A 46 -1.68 -6.61 5.60
C GLY A 46 -1.28 -6.86 4.15
N SER A 47 -2.01 -6.36 3.15
CA SER A 47 -1.60 -6.50 1.74
C SER A 47 -0.26 -5.84 1.49
N LEU A 48 0.63 -6.54 0.78
CA LEU A 48 1.89 -6.04 0.25
C LEU A 48 1.67 -5.63 -1.21
N ALA A 49 1.92 -4.36 -1.51
CA ALA A 49 1.59 -3.77 -2.79
C ALA A 49 2.70 -2.85 -3.30
N ALA A 50 2.77 -2.70 -4.62
CA ALA A 50 3.81 -1.92 -5.26
C ALA A 50 3.42 -0.43 -5.30
N ALA A 51 4.38 0.44 -4.96
CA ALA A 51 4.18 1.88 -5.11
C ALA A 51 4.24 2.27 -6.59
N ARG A 52 3.61 3.39 -6.96
CA ARG A 52 3.78 4.04 -8.27
C ARG A 52 3.53 5.53 -8.15
N ASP A 53 3.96 6.26 -9.17
CA ASP A 53 3.49 7.62 -9.42
C ASP A 53 2.20 7.61 -10.28
N GLY A 54 1.78 8.77 -10.76
CA GLY A 54 0.56 8.96 -11.56
C GLY A 54 0.63 8.58 -13.04
N ASN A 55 1.56 7.71 -13.47
CA ASN A 55 1.67 7.31 -14.88
C ASN A 55 0.42 6.62 -15.44
N ALA A 56 0.19 6.78 -16.74
CA ALA A 56 -1.00 6.31 -17.43
C ALA A 56 -1.11 4.78 -17.47
N GLU A 57 0.02 4.09 -17.61
CA GLU A 57 0.13 2.64 -17.66
C GLU A 57 -0.13 1.97 -16.31
N LYS A 58 -0.19 2.77 -15.23
CA LYS A 58 -0.23 2.32 -13.84
C LYS A 58 0.96 1.39 -13.49
N ALA A 59 2.05 1.49 -14.24
CA ALA A 59 3.26 0.72 -14.03
C ALA A 59 3.85 1.04 -12.65
N SER A 60 4.30 0.00 -11.97
CA SER A 60 4.81 0.01 -10.62
C SER A 60 6.27 0.49 -10.57
N SER A 61 6.65 1.09 -9.45
CA SER A 61 8.05 1.27 -9.09
C SER A 61 8.77 -0.08 -9.13
N ASN A 62 10.03 -0.07 -9.58
CA ASN A 62 10.86 -1.27 -9.64
C ASN A 62 11.47 -1.66 -8.29
N CYS A 63 11.29 -0.85 -7.24
CA CYS A 63 11.89 -1.12 -5.94
C CYS A 63 11.01 -0.72 -4.75
N GLN A 64 10.11 0.26 -4.90
CA GLN A 64 9.30 0.76 -3.81
C GLN A 64 8.00 -0.02 -3.66
N PHE A 65 7.66 -0.32 -2.41
CA PHE A 65 6.45 -1.05 -2.03
C PHE A 65 5.91 -0.52 -0.71
N TYR A 66 4.67 -0.90 -0.39
CA TYR A 66 4.05 -0.58 0.88
C TYR A 66 3.27 -1.76 1.43
N ILE A 67 3.10 -1.75 2.75
CA ILE A 67 2.20 -2.66 3.46
C ILE A 67 0.99 -1.85 3.91
N VAL A 68 -0.20 -2.31 3.52
CA VAL A 68 -1.46 -1.66 3.86
C VAL A 68 -1.74 -1.85 5.34
N GLN A 69 -1.85 -0.74 6.08
CA GLN A 69 -2.46 -0.76 7.41
C GLN A 69 -3.96 -0.49 7.28
N GLY A 70 -4.31 0.60 6.60
CA GLY A 70 -5.68 0.98 6.29
C GLY A 70 -6.56 1.21 7.51
N LYS A 71 -7.85 1.39 7.23
CA LYS A 71 -8.90 1.51 8.24
C LYS A 71 -10.15 0.75 7.82
N LYS A 72 -11.05 0.52 8.78
CA LYS A 72 -12.37 -0.01 8.46
C LYS A 72 -13.11 0.99 7.58
N THR A 73 -13.80 0.49 6.56
CA THR A 73 -14.60 1.29 5.64
C THR A 73 -16.06 0.88 5.79
N ASP A 74 -16.93 1.84 6.10
CA ASP A 74 -18.35 1.57 6.21
C ASP A 74 -19.01 1.30 4.84
N THR A 75 -20.24 0.81 4.87
CA THR A 75 -21.00 0.46 3.65
C THR A 75 -21.19 1.65 2.71
N ALA A 76 -21.41 2.86 3.23
CA ALA A 76 -21.68 4.03 2.41
C ALA A 76 -20.41 4.49 1.67
N GLN A 77 -19.30 4.59 2.40
CA GLN A 77 -17.99 4.90 1.84
C GLN A 77 -17.56 3.85 0.81
N LEU A 78 -17.73 2.56 1.13
CA LEU A 78 -17.36 1.49 0.21
C LEU A 78 -18.21 1.50 -1.06
N LYS A 79 -19.51 1.83 -0.95
CA LYS A 79 -20.38 2.02 -2.11
C LYS A 79 -19.92 3.19 -2.97
N GLN A 80 -19.54 4.32 -2.37
CA GLN A 80 -19.00 5.46 -3.12
C GLN A 80 -17.72 5.10 -3.89
N ILE A 81 -16.80 4.38 -3.25
CA ILE A 81 -15.58 3.89 -3.90
C ILE A 81 -15.89 2.90 -5.02
N GLU A 82 -16.84 1.97 -4.81
CA GLU A 82 -17.26 1.04 -5.86
C GLU A 82 -17.83 1.81 -7.08
N GLN A 83 -18.61 2.87 -6.85
CA GLN A 83 -19.14 3.70 -7.94
C GLN A 83 -18.05 4.50 -8.66
N SER A 84 -17.06 5.03 -7.96
CA SER A 84 -15.96 5.75 -8.61
C SER A 84 -15.12 4.83 -9.50
N VAL A 85 -14.88 3.59 -9.07
CA VAL A 85 -14.22 2.57 -9.89
C VAL A 85 -15.07 2.20 -11.11
N LYS A 86 -16.40 2.08 -10.94
CA LYS A 86 -17.34 1.78 -12.03
C LYS A 86 -17.32 2.79 -13.18
N ALA A 87 -16.93 4.04 -12.93
CA ALA A 87 -16.75 5.04 -13.99
C ALA A 87 -15.71 4.60 -15.04
N SER A 88 -14.71 3.83 -14.64
CA SER A 88 -13.67 3.28 -15.54
C SER A 88 -13.83 1.78 -15.82
N ASN A 89 -14.47 1.03 -14.92
CA ASN A 89 -14.75 -0.39 -15.06
C ASN A 89 -16.21 -0.69 -14.65
N PRO A 90 -17.19 -0.52 -15.56
CA PRO A 90 -18.61 -0.65 -15.22
C PRO A 90 -19.03 -2.02 -14.66
N LYS A 91 -18.24 -3.06 -14.91
CA LYS A 91 -18.48 -4.43 -14.42
C LYS A 91 -17.94 -4.69 -13.01
N PHE A 92 -17.13 -3.77 -12.47
CA PHE A 92 -16.55 -3.92 -11.15
C PHE A 92 -17.60 -3.94 -10.06
N ASN A 93 -17.56 -4.92 -9.17
CA ASN A 93 -18.36 -4.97 -7.96
C ASN A 93 -17.54 -5.65 -6.87
N TYR A 94 -17.59 -5.13 -5.65
CA TYR A 94 -17.02 -5.87 -4.53
C TYR A 94 -17.91 -7.08 -4.21
N SER A 95 -17.29 -8.25 -4.04
CA SER A 95 -17.97 -9.43 -3.53
C SER A 95 -18.40 -9.20 -2.07
N LYS A 96 -19.35 -10.02 -1.59
CA LYS A 96 -19.78 -9.99 -0.18
C LYS A 96 -18.58 -10.11 0.77
N THR A 97 -17.69 -11.06 0.51
CA THR A 97 -16.46 -11.28 1.30
C THR A 97 -15.54 -10.06 1.30
N GLN A 98 -15.33 -9.41 0.14
CA GLN A 98 -14.50 -8.21 0.07
C GLN A 98 -15.10 -7.05 0.89
N LYS A 99 -16.43 -6.88 0.84
CA LYS A 99 -17.16 -5.89 1.66
C LYS A 99 -16.97 -6.17 3.16
N GLU A 100 -17.13 -7.42 3.57
CA GLU A 100 -16.95 -7.83 4.97
C GLU A 100 -15.50 -7.62 5.46
N ILE A 101 -14.50 -7.90 4.62
CA ILE A 101 -13.09 -7.63 4.93
C ILE A 101 -12.88 -6.14 5.21
N TYR A 102 -13.35 -5.26 4.32
CA TYR A 102 -13.18 -3.81 4.51
C TYR A 102 -13.93 -3.27 5.72
N GLN A 103 -15.09 -3.83 6.06
CA GLN A 103 -15.85 -3.41 7.24
C GLN A 103 -15.25 -3.92 8.55
N ARG A 104 -14.72 -5.16 8.56
CA ARG A 104 -14.28 -5.83 9.80
C ARG A 104 -12.79 -5.68 10.07
N ILE A 105 -11.97 -5.90 9.05
CA ILE A 105 -10.51 -5.93 9.13
C ILE A 105 -9.93 -4.57 8.73
N GLY A 106 -10.51 -3.97 7.70
CA GLY A 106 -10.06 -2.70 7.13
C GLY A 106 -9.07 -2.86 5.98
N GLY A 107 -8.61 -1.72 5.48
CA GLY A 107 -7.72 -1.65 4.34
C GLY A 107 -7.86 -0.30 3.64
N THR A 108 -7.60 -0.30 2.34
CA THR A 108 -7.52 0.90 1.52
C THR A 108 -8.22 0.69 0.18
N PRO A 109 -9.57 0.56 0.16
CA PRO A 109 -10.33 0.19 -1.03
C PRO A 109 -10.19 1.17 -2.19
N PHE A 110 -9.84 2.43 -1.95
CA PHE A 110 -9.65 3.41 -3.02
C PHE A 110 -8.38 3.17 -3.87
N LEU A 111 -7.50 2.26 -3.47
CA LEU A 111 -6.35 1.82 -4.28
C LEU A 111 -6.68 0.61 -5.17
N ASP A 112 -7.81 -0.07 -4.94
CA ASP A 112 -8.23 -1.18 -5.78
C ASP A 112 -8.42 -0.74 -7.23
N GLN A 113 -8.13 -1.65 -8.17
CA GLN A 113 -8.11 -1.37 -9.63
C GLN A 113 -7.06 -0.34 -10.09
N ASN A 114 -6.15 0.07 -9.19
CA ASN A 114 -5.18 1.13 -9.47
C ASN A 114 -3.73 0.78 -9.13
N TYR A 115 -3.50 -0.19 -8.25
CA TYR A 115 -2.17 -0.60 -7.80
C TYR A 115 -2.07 -2.13 -7.76
N THR A 116 -0.87 -2.65 -8.02
CA THR A 116 -0.56 -4.08 -7.96
C THR A 116 -0.38 -4.52 -6.51
N VAL A 117 -1.18 -5.50 -6.08
CA VAL A 117 -0.99 -6.23 -4.82
C VAL A 117 -0.33 -7.57 -5.17
N PHE A 118 0.80 -7.88 -4.54
CA PHE A 118 1.61 -9.06 -4.89
C PHE A 118 1.96 -9.96 -3.70
N GLY A 119 1.45 -9.65 -2.50
CA GLY A 119 1.61 -10.50 -1.33
C GLY A 119 0.77 -10.04 -0.15
N GLU A 120 0.94 -10.70 1.00
CA GLU A 120 0.31 -10.31 2.25
C GLU A 120 1.13 -10.71 3.48
N VAL A 121 0.94 -9.98 4.57
CA VAL A 121 1.51 -10.28 5.87
C VAL A 121 0.74 -11.43 6.51
N ILE A 122 1.38 -12.60 6.65
CA ILE A 122 0.80 -13.78 7.31
C ILE A 122 1.00 -13.79 8.83
N THR A 123 2.05 -13.13 9.32
CA THR A 123 2.39 -13.04 10.76
C THR A 123 2.94 -11.65 11.08
N GLY A 124 2.60 -11.11 12.26
CA GLY A 124 3.15 -9.83 12.72
C GLY A 124 2.34 -8.60 12.33
N LEU A 125 1.03 -8.72 12.08
CA LEU A 125 0.14 -7.57 11.84
C LEU A 125 0.14 -6.55 12.99
N ASN A 126 0.40 -6.98 14.24
CA ASN A 126 0.58 -6.09 15.37
C ASN A 126 1.86 -5.23 15.27
N VAL A 127 2.90 -5.72 14.59
CA VAL A 127 4.14 -4.95 14.34
C VAL A 127 3.86 -3.85 13.31
N LEU A 128 3.07 -4.15 12.27
CA LEU A 128 2.60 -3.15 11.31
C LEU A 128 1.88 -1.99 12.02
N ASP A 129 0.98 -2.27 12.96
CA ASP A 129 0.28 -1.23 13.71
C ASP A 129 1.23 -0.38 14.58
N LYS A 130 2.23 -1.00 15.19
CA LYS A 130 3.26 -0.27 15.96
C LYS A 130 4.10 0.65 15.07
N ILE A 131 4.48 0.20 13.88
CA ILE A 131 5.22 1.03 12.93
C ILE A 131 4.35 2.20 12.48
N ALA A 132 3.10 1.92 12.09
CA ALA A 132 2.16 2.95 11.63
C ALA A 132 1.86 4.02 12.68
N ALA A 133 1.91 3.68 13.97
CA ALA A 133 1.74 4.60 15.09
C ALA A 133 3.00 5.41 15.44
N SER A 134 4.13 5.20 14.74
CA SER A 134 5.36 5.97 15.00
C SER A 134 5.17 7.46 14.70
N GLN A 135 5.74 8.31 15.54
CA GLN A 135 5.76 9.76 15.29
C GLN A 135 6.49 10.07 13.98
N THR A 136 5.91 10.95 13.16
CA THR A 136 6.47 11.38 11.88
C THR A 136 6.81 12.86 11.88
N ARG A 137 7.75 13.22 11.00
CA ARG A 137 8.07 14.58 10.57
C ARG A 137 7.15 14.97 9.40
N PRO A 138 7.13 16.26 8.97
CA PRO A 138 6.53 16.63 7.70
C PRO A 138 7.01 15.73 6.56
N GLY A 139 6.09 15.34 5.66
CA GLY A 139 6.35 14.35 4.62
C GLY A 139 6.28 12.89 5.10
N ASP A 140 5.65 12.65 6.26
CA ASP A 140 5.32 11.31 6.77
C ASP A 140 6.54 10.41 7.05
N ARG A 141 7.74 11.00 7.16
CA ARG A 141 8.96 10.26 7.52
C ARG A 141 9.02 10.05 9.04
N PRO A 142 9.20 8.81 9.55
CA PRO A 142 9.39 8.57 10.98
C PRO A 142 10.50 9.42 11.61
N THR A 143 10.29 9.92 12.83
CA THR A 143 11.31 10.69 13.57
C THR A 143 12.51 9.82 13.98
N LYS A 144 12.28 8.52 14.14
CA LYS A 144 13.29 7.47 14.35
C LYS A 144 13.22 6.49 13.18
N ASP A 145 14.36 6.19 12.58
CA ASP A 145 14.42 5.28 11.42
C ASP A 145 13.87 3.88 11.78
N VAL A 146 13.02 3.35 10.91
CA VAL A 146 12.52 1.98 10.96
C VAL A 146 13.24 1.17 9.89
N ARG A 147 14.28 0.42 10.29
CA ARG A 147 15.13 -0.36 9.38
C ARG A 147 14.52 -1.74 9.12
N MET A 148 14.62 -2.20 7.87
CA MET A 148 14.17 -3.52 7.44
C MET A 148 15.35 -4.44 7.13
N LYS A 149 15.23 -5.72 7.50
CA LYS A 149 16.12 -6.80 7.05
C LYS A 149 15.27 -7.83 6.32
N LEU A 150 15.76 -8.31 5.18
CA LEU A 150 15.07 -9.30 4.36
C LEU A 150 15.78 -10.65 4.47
N ARG A 151 15.00 -11.71 4.60
CA ARG A 151 15.47 -13.10 4.57
C ARG A 151 14.46 -13.92 3.78
N LEU A 152 14.94 -14.66 2.79
CA LEU A 152 14.12 -15.64 2.09
C LEU A 152 13.86 -16.83 3.02
N LEU A 153 12.60 -17.26 3.09
CA LEU A 153 12.23 -18.49 3.78
C LEU A 153 12.35 -19.61 2.74
N ASN A 154 13.25 -20.56 2.99
CA ASN A 154 13.43 -21.76 2.18
C ASN A 154 12.43 -22.83 2.61
#